data_AF-A0A4Q1IKE8-F1
#
_entry.id   AF-A0A4Q1IKE8-F1
#
_cell.length_a   1.000
_cell.length_b   1.000
_cell.length_c   1.000
_cell.angle_alpha   90.00
_cell.angle_beta   90.00
_cell.angle_gamma   90.00
#
_symmetry.space_group_name_H-M   'P 1'
#
loop_
_entity.id
_entity.type
_entity.pdbx_description
1 polymer ?
#
loop_
_entity_poly.entity_id
_entity_poly.type
_entity_poly.pdbx_seq_one_letter_code
_entity_poly.pdbx_strand_id
1 'polypeptide(L)'
;MDKNNILNTSNDLRWQIGEGFHDKLTEAIYADASTIAQNAVTKKGDVKKFRFDKSLDKIVTSKTWGFPIMILILSVVLWLTIIGANYPSGLLAQLLLDNVHPWLKNLANLAGFPWWLSGFLIDGVYLALAWVIAVMLPPMAIFFPLFTLLEDFGYLPRVAFNLDSLFKKSGAHGKQALTMSMGFGCNAAGVVATRIIDSPRERLIAIITN
;
A
#
# COMPACT_ATOMS: atom_id res chain seq x y z
N MET A 1 14.95 -45.42 19.05
CA MET A 1 13.52 -45.05 19.04
C MET A 1 13.11 -44.83 17.60
N ASP A 2 12.18 -45.65 17.12
CA ASP A 2 11.87 -45.77 15.70
C ASP A 2 10.99 -44.60 15.23
N LYS A 3 11.45 -43.83 14.23
CA LYS A 3 10.85 -42.54 13.80
C LYS A 3 9.40 -42.70 13.33
N ASN A 4 9.09 -43.86 12.74
CA ASN A 4 7.75 -44.19 12.27
C ASN A 4 6.77 -44.46 13.41
N ASN A 5 7.26 -44.94 14.56
CA ASN A 5 6.42 -45.21 15.70
C ASN A 5 5.93 -43.91 16.35
N ILE A 6 6.82 -42.91 16.47
CA ILE A 6 6.49 -41.57 16.98
C ILE A 6 5.46 -40.87 16.08
N LEU A 7 5.62 -40.98 14.76
CA LEU A 7 4.69 -40.38 13.80
C LEU A 7 3.29 -41.01 13.87
N ASN A 8 3.21 -42.33 14.00
CA ASN A 8 1.93 -43.03 14.15
C ASN A 8 1.24 -42.66 15.48
N THR A 9 1.98 -42.69 16.59
CA THR A 9 1.43 -42.28 17.90
C THR A 9 0.97 -40.83 17.90
N SER A 10 1.70 -39.92 17.24
CA SER A 10 1.29 -38.52 17.09
C SER A 10 0.02 -38.36 16.27
N ASN A 11 -0.20 -39.20 15.25
CA ASN A 11 -1.37 -39.11 14.40
C ASN A 11 -2.62 -39.65 15.11
N ASP A 12 -2.49 -40.74 15.86
CA ASP A 12 -3.58 -41.32 16.66
C ASP A 12 -4.02 -40.36 17.77
N LEU A 13 -3.06 -39.73 18.47
CA LEU A 13 -3.34 -38.73 19.50
C LEU A 13 -3.97 -37.46 18.92
N ARG A 14 -3.59 -37.05 17.70
CA ARG A 14 -4.16 -35.88 17.03
C ARG A 14 -5.67 -36.02 16.79
N TRP A 15 -6.18 -37.23 16.56
CA TRP A 15 -7.62 -37.47 16.38
C TRP A 15 -8.40 -37.61 17.69
N GLN A 16 -7.73 -37.95 18.79
CA GLN A 16 -8.35 -37.96 20.13
C GLN A 16 -8.51 -36.55 20.71
N ILE A 17 -7.65 -35.63 20.27
CA ILE A 17 -7.65 -34.23 20.65
C ILE A 17 -8.60 -33.50 19.69
N GLY A 18 -9.87 -33.35 20.09
CA GLY A 18 -10.94 -32.83 19.22
C GLY A 18 -10.61 -31.49 18.52
N GLU A 19 -11.28 -31.22 17.39
CA GLU A 19 -10.93 -30.15 16.43
C GLU A 19 -10.70 -28.75 17.03
N GLY A 20 -11.28 -28.45 18.19
CA GLY A 20 -11.11 -27.17 18.90
C GLY A 20 -9.93 -27.08 19.88
N PHE A 21 -9.02 -28.06 19.94
CA PHE A 21 -7.92 -28.02 20.92
C PHE A 21 -6.96 -26.87 20.69
N HIS A 22 -6.61 -26.57 19.44
CA HIS A 22 -5.75 -25.43 19.13
C HIS A 22 -6.41 -24.10 19.53
N ASP A 23 -7.71 -23.96 19.31
CA ASP A 23 -8.47 -22.78 19.73
C ASP A 23 -8.52 -22.67 21.26
N LYS A 24 -8.82 -23.77 21.97
CA LYS A 24 -8.82 -23.82 23.44
C LYS A 24 -7.44 -23.55 24.05
N LEU A 25 -6.39 -24.09 23.45
CA LEU A 25 -5.01 -23.86 23.89
C LEU A 25 -4.63 -22.38 23.70
N THR A 26 -5.00 -21.80 22.56
CA THR A 26 -4.76 -20.39 22.27
C THR A 26 -5.54 -19.51 23.25
N GLU A 27 -6.81 -19.82 23.49
CA GLU A 27 -7.66 -19.12 24.46
C GLU A 27 -7.10 -19.18 25.88
N ALA A 28 -6.61 -20.34 26.33
CA ALA A 28 -5.95 -20.49 27.62
C ALA A 28 -4.65 -19.67 27.73
N ILE A 29 -3.80 -19.68 26.70
CA ILE A 29 -2.56 -18.88 26.67
C ILE A 29 -2.87 -17.38 26.75
N TYR A 30 -3.88 -16.90 26.02
CA TYR A 30 -4.29 -15.50 26.08
C TYR A 30 -4.92 -15.12 27.43
N ALA A 31 -5.67 -16.04 28.06
CA ALA A 31 -6.24 -15.83 29.38
C ALA A 31 -5.15 -15.69 30.46
N ASP A 32 -4.14 -16.56 30.43
CA ASP A 32 -2.99 -16.50 31.34
C ASP A 32 -2.18 -15.23 31.13
N ALA A 33 -1.86 -14.89 29.87
CA ALA A 33 -1.15 -13.65 29.53
C ALA A 33 -1.92 -12.40 30.01
N SER A 34 -3.25 -12.39 29.83
CA SER A 34 -4.11 -11.29 30.32
C SER A 34 -4.08 -11.18 31.84
N THR A 35 -4.09 -12.29 32.56
CA THR A 35 -4.05 -12.33 34.03
C THR A 35 -2.71 -11.81 34.55
N ILE A 36 -1.59 -12.22 33.94
CA ILE A 36 -0.25 -11.72 34.25
C ILE A 36 -0.16 -10.21 33.96
N ALA A 37 -0.67 -9.76 32.83
CA ALA A 37 -0.65 -8.35 32.44
C ALA A 37 -1.48 -7.47 33.40
N GLN A 38 -2.64 -7.94 33.87
CA GLN A 38 -3.45 -7.21 34.85
C GLN A 38 -2.75 -7.08 36.21
N ASN A 39 -2.01 -8.11 36.62
CA ASN A 39 -1.26 -8.10 37.88
C ASN A 39 0.02 -7.24 37.78
N ALA A 40 0.65 -7.17 36.61
CA ALA A 40 1.90 -6.45 36.40
C ALA A 40 1.70 -4.98 35.99
N VAL A 41 0.53 -4.60 35.47
CA VAL A 41 0.29 -3.25 34.92
C VAL A 41 -0.79 -2.53 35.71
N THR A 42 -0.38 -1.55 36.51
CA THR A 42 -1.31 -0.59 37.11
C THR A 42 -1.76 0.42 36.06
N LYS A 43 -2.99 0.27 35.53
CA LYS A 43 -3.59 1.28 34.64
C LYS A 43 -3.89 2.54 35.44
N LYS A 44 -2.97 3.51 35.38
CA LYS A 44 -3.11 4.82 35.99
C LYS A 44 -4.18 5.62 35.24
N GLY A 45 -5.40 5.56 35.75
CA GLY A 45 -6.53 6.40 35.33
C GLY A 45 -7.22 5.94 34.05
N ASP A 46 -8.54 5.90 34.12
CA ASP A 46 -9.45 6.08 32.99
C ASP A 46 -9.15 7.45 32.34
N VAL A 47 -8.05 7.53 31.61
CA VAL A 47 -7.90 8.61 30.65
C VAL A 47 -8.97 8.32 29.62
N LYS A 48 -9.95 9.21 29.53
CA LYS A 48 -10.94 9.35 28.45
C LYS A 48 -10.23 9.48 27.09
N LYS A 49 -9.39 8.53 26.70
CA LYS A 49 -8.86 8.41 25.35
C LYS A 49 -10.03 8.00 24.47
N PHE A 50 -10.65 9.05 23.93
CA PHE A 50 -11.43 9.08 22.70
C PHE A 50 -12.53 8.01 22.60
N ARG A 51 -13.72 8.34 23.13
CA ARG A 51 -14.97 7.65 22.76
C ARG A 51 -15.25 7.68 21.25
N PHE A 52 -14.61 8.58 20.51
CA PHE A 52 -14.62 8.62 19.05
C PHE A 52 -13.80 7.49 18.42
N ASP A 53 -12.59 7.19 18.93
CA ASP A 53 -11.75 6.08 18.44
C ASP A 53 -12.46 4.73 18.58
N LYS A 54 -13.12 4.46 19.71
CA LYS A 54 -13.82 3.18 19.91
C LYS A 54 -15.03 2.97 18.99
N SER A 55 -15.76 4.03 18.65
CA SER A 55 -16.92 3.94 17.74
C SER A 55 -16.49 3.87 16.28
N LEU A 56 -15.44 4.61 15.92
CA LEU A 56 -14.82 4.54 14.60
C LEU A 56 -14.17 3.16 14.39
N ASP A 57 -13.45 2.64 15.39
CA ASP A 57 -12.91 1.28 15.37
C ASP A 57 -14.02 0.26 15.16
N LYS A 58 -15.17 0.37 15.83
CA LYS A 58 -16.29 -0.59 15.68
C LYS A 58 -16.94 -0.59 14.29
N ILE A 59 -16.94 0.55 13.60
CA ILE A 59 -17.39 0.69 12.21
C ILE A 59 -16.32 0.20 11.23
N VAL A 60 -15.05 0.53 11.48
CA VAL A 60 -13.91 0.16 10.62
C VAL A 60 -13.53 -1.32 10.76
N THR A 61 -13.77 -1.95 11.92
CA THR A 61 -13.49 -3.38 12.19
C THR A 61 -14.72 -4.28 12.08
N SER A 62 -15.87 -3.75 11.68
CA SER A 62 -17.02 -4.59 11.34
C SER A 62 -16.68 -5.48 10.14
N LYS A 63 -16.85 -6.79 10.31
CA LYS A 63 -16.55 -7.83 9.30
C LYS A 63 -17.20 -7.59 7.93
N THR A 64 -18.30 -6.82 7.89
CA THR A 64 -19.03 -6.49 6.65
C THR A 64 -18.78 -5.06 6.16
N TRP A 65 -18.56 -4.10 7.05
CA TRP A 65 -18.36 -2.68 6.67
C TRP A 65 -16.89 -2.29 6.45
N GLY A 66 -15.92 -3.09 6.92
CA GLY A 66 -14.50 -2.81 6.73
C GLY A 66 -14.06 -2.79 5.25
N PHE A 67 -14.62 -3.67 4.42
CA PHE A 67 -14.27 -3.75 2.99
C PHE A 67 -14.84 -2.58 2.16
N PRO A 68 -16.14 -2.20 2.28
CA PRO A 68 -16.68 -1.01 1.63
C PRO A 68 -15.98 0.28 2.03
N ILE A 69 -15.68 0.47 3.33
CA ILE A 69 -15.01 1.66 3.84
C ILE A 69 -13.60 1.79 3.23
N MET A 70 -12.94 0.66 3.01
CA MET A 70 -11.62 0.61 2.39
C MET A 70 -11.61 0.98 0.92
N ILE A 71 -12.53 0.45 0.14
CA ILE A 71 -12.68 0.89 -1.25
C ILE A 71 -13.01 2.37 -1.29
N LEU A 72 -13.88 2.85 -0.40
CA LEU A 72 -14.27 4.26 -0.34
C LEU A 72 -13.08 5.17 -0.02
N ILE A 73 -12.28 4.87 1.00
CA ILE A 73 -11.12 5.69 1.37
C ILE A 73 -10.08 5.70 0.25
N LEU A 74 -9.75 4.53 -0.33
CA LEU A 74 -8.82 4.46 -1.46
C LEU A 74 -9.35 5.26 -2.67
N SER A 75 -10.65 5.16 -2.96
CA SER A 75 -11.30 5.90 -4.04
C SER A 75 -11.24 7.40 -3.81
N VAL A 76 -11.49 7.87 -2.59
CA VAL A 76 -11.40 9.28 -2.22
C VAL A 76 -9.97 9.80 -2.39
N VAL A 77 -8.96 9.04 -1.95
CA VAL A 77 -7.56 9.42 -2.08
C VAL A 77 -7.13 9.50 -3.54
N LEU A 78 -7.52 8.51 -4.35
CA LEU A 78 -7.24 8.52 -5.79
C LEU A 78 -7.96 9.67 -6.50
N TRP A 79 -9.23 9.89 -6.19
CA TRP A 79 -10.02 10.99 -6.75
C TRP A 79 -9.41 12.35 -6.41
N LEU A 80 -9.03 12.55 -5.15
CA LEU A 80 -8.40 13.76 -4.68
C LEU A 80 -7.02 13.97 -5.33
N THR A 81 -6.26 12.88 -5.52
CA THR A 81 -4.98 12.91 -6.22
C THR A 81 -5.17 13.33 -7.68
N ILE A 82 -6.12 12.73 -8.41
CA ILE A 82 -6.34 13.01 -9.83
C ILE A 82 -6.78 14.46 -10.04
N ILE A 83 -7.77 14.93 -9.28
CA ILE A 83 -8.28 16.30 -9.41
C ILE A 83 -7.25 17.30 -8.91
N GLY A 84 -6.63 17.01 -7.77
CA GLY A 84 -5.60 17.87 -7.18
C GLY A 84 -4.37 18.00 -8.05
N ALA A 85 -3.97 16.93 -8.77
CA ALA A 85 -2.82 16.93 -9.65
C ALA A 85 -3.07 17.63 -10.99
N ASN A 86 -4.32 17.68 -11.45
CA ASN A 86 -4.66 18.28 -12.74
C ASN A 86 -4.28 19.77 -12.82
N TYR A 87 -4.49 20.51 -11.73
CA TYR A 87 -4.14 21.94 -11.67
C TYR A 87 -2.63 22.21 -11.78
N PRO A 88 -1.76 21.68 -10.90
CA PRO A 88 -0.32 21.84 -11.01
C PRO A 88 0.25 21.21 -12.29
N SER A 89 -0.32 20.10 -12.78
CA SER A 89 0.08 19.52 -14.06
C SER A 89 -0.17 20.47 -15.22
N GLY A 90 -1.34 21.11 -15.27
CA GLY A 90 -1.66 22.13 -16.28
C GLY A 90 -0.70 23.32 -16.23
N LEU A 91 -0.36 23.81 -15.04
CA LEU A 91 0.60 24.91 -14.87
C LEU A 91 2.01 24.53 -15.35
N LEU A 92 2.49 23.33 -14.98
CA LEU A 92 3.77 22.80 -15.44
C LEU A 92 3.80 22.58 -16.96
N ALA A 93 2.72 22.05 -17.53
CA ALA A 93 2.59 21.86 -18.96
C ALA A 93 2.67 23.19 -19.70
N GLN A 94 1.92 24.22 -19.28
CA GLN A 94 1.98 25.55 -19.87
C GLN A 94 3.38 26.16 -19.75
N LEU A 95 4.03 26.02 -18.60
CA LEU A 95 5.38 26.55 -18.40
C LEU A 95 6.41 25.83 -19.28
N LEU A 96 6.50 24.50 -19.20
CA LEU A 96 7.57 23.75 -19.85
C LEU A 96 7.33 23.50 -21.34
N LEU A 97 6.09 23.28 -21.76
CA LEU A 97 5.72 22.96 -23.14
C LEU A 97 5.31 24.21 -23.93
N ASP A 98 4.52 25.11 -23.37
CA ASP A 98 4.01 26.26 -24.15
C ASP A 98 4.94 27.46 -24.11
N ASN A 99 5.71 27.66 -23.03
CA ASN A 99 6.65 28.79 -22.92
C ASN A 99 8.11 28.38 -23.18
N VAL A 100 8.63 27.40 -22.43
CA VAL A 100 10.06 27.08 -22.47
C VAL A 100 10.46 26.35 -23.75
N HIS A 101 9.64 25.41 -24.25
CA HIS A 101 9.95 24.69 -25.49
C HIS A 101 10.12 25.63 -26.72
N PRO A 102 9.17 26.51 -27.07
CA PRO A 102 9.35 27.41 -28.21
C PRO A 102 10.47 28.43 -27.98
N TRP A 103 10.70 28.86 -26.73
CA TRP A 103 11.85 29.71 -26.40
C TRP A 103 13.18 29.01 -26.68
N LEU A 104 13.32 27.74 -26.28
CA LEU A 104 14.50 26.93 -26.52
C LEU A 104 14.71 26.68 -28.02
N LYS A 105 13.62 26.46 -28.77
CA LYS A 105 13.64 26.27 -30.23
C LYS A 105 14.07 27.53 -30.96
N ASN A 106 13.59 28.70 -30.53
CA ASN A 106 14.04 29.99 -31.07
C ASN A 106 15.52 30.25 -30.78
N LEU A 107 16.00 29.93 -29.56
CA LEU A 107 17.42 30.04 -29.23
C LEU A 107 18.30 29.12 -30.09
N ALA A 108 17.87 27.88 -30.33
CA ALA A 108 18.62 26.96 -31.18
C ALA A 108 18.69 27.43 -32.64
N ASN A 109 17.60 28.00 -33.16
CA ASN A 109 17.58 28.62 -34.49
C ASN A 109 18.53 29.83 -34.57
N LEU A 110 18.54 30.69 -33.54
CA LEU A 110 19.45 31.84 -33.47
C LEU A 110 20.93 31.44 -33.35
N ALA A 111 21.21 30.35 -32.63
CA ALA A 111 22.56 29.79 -32.50
C ALA A 111 23.01 28.98 -33.72
N GLY A 112 22.16 28.84 -34.75
CA GLY A 112 22.50 28.14 -36.00
C GLY A 112 22.61 26.62 -35.85
N PHE A 113 21.86 26.02 -34.93
CA PHE A 113 21.87 24.56 -34.76
C PHE A 113 21.35 23.86 -36.04
N PRO A 114 21.98 22.74 -36.46
CA PRO A 114 21.42 21.89 -37.51
C PRO A 114 20.06 21.34 -37.11
N TRP A 115 19.14 21.19 -38.07
CA TRP A 115 17.78 20.72 -37.85
C TRP A 115 17.69 19.36 -37.13
N TRP A 116 18.65 18.46 -37.37
CA TRP A 116 18.70 17.14 -36.74
C TRP A 116 19.09 17.22 -35.25
N LEU A 117 19.94 18.18 -34.88
CA LEU A 117 20.44 18.33 -33.51
C LEU A 117 19.41 19.04 -32.64
N SER A 118 18.77 20.09 -33.17
CA SER A 118 17.64 20.74 -32.48
C SER A 118 16.46 19.79 -32.34
N GLY A 119 16.14 19.01 -33.37
CA GLY A 119 15.06 18.01 -33.32
C GLY A 119 15.34 16.93 -32.27
N PHE A 120 16.55 16.38 -32.20
CA PHE A 120 16.89 15.37 -31.21
C PHE A 120 16.85 15.92 -29.78
N LEU A 121 17.53 17.04 -29.50
CA LEU A 121 17.63 17.57 -28.14
C LEU A 121 16.32 18.21 -27.66
N ILE A 122 15.67 19.03 -28.49
CA ILE A 122 14.57 19.89 -28.06
C ILE A 122 13.23 19.18 -28.25
N ASP A 123 13.00 18.61 -29.44
CA ASP A 123 11.74 17.91 -29.73
C ASP A 123 11.75 16.48 -29.16
N GLY A 124 12.92 15.85 -29.06
CA GLY A 124 13.09 14.51 -28.47
C GLY A 124 13.29 14.56 -26.95
N VAL A 125 14.52 14.86 -26.53
CA VAL A 125 14.95 14.70 -25.12
C VAL A 125 14.19 15.66 -24.20
N TYR A 126 14.20 16.95 -24.50
CA TYR A 126 13.57 17.97 -23.65
C TYR A 126 12.05 17.77 -23.58
N LEU A 127 11.38 17.58 -24.72
CA LEU A 127 9.93 17.44 -24.76
C LEU A 127 9.47 16.19 -24.00
N ALA A 128 10.18 15.06 -24.14
CA ALA A 128 9.90 13.85 -23.38
C ALA A 128 10.07 14.08 -21.86
N LEU A 129 11.16 14.71 -21.43
CA LEU A 129 11.41 15.02 -20.02
C LEU A 129 10.37 16.00 -19.46
N ALA A 130 10.06 17.05 -20.21
CA ALA A 130 9.06 18.04 -19.84
C ALA A 130 7.68 17.40 -19.64
N TRP A 131 7.31 16.46 -20.52
CA TRP A 131 6.04 15.74 -20.40
C TRP A 131 6.00 14.82 -19.18
N VAL A 132 7.08 14.08 -18.92
CA VAL A 132 7.20 13.24 -17.71
C VAL A 132 7.11 14.11 -16.46
N ILE A 133 7.83 15.23 -16.39
CA ILE A 133 7.81 16.13 -15.24
C ILE A 133 6.42 16.75 -15.07
N ALA A 134 5.80 17.25 -16.14
CA ALA A 134 4.51 17.92 -16.06
C ALA A 134 3.37 16.98 -15.68
N VAL A 135 3.41 15.72 -16.11
CA VAL A 135 2.29 14.78 -15.94
C VAL A 135 2.51 13.83 -14.75
N MET A 136 3.72 13.33 -14.51
CA MET A 136 3.98 12.31 -13.49
C MET A 136 4.31 12.87 -12.11
N LEU A 137 5.00 14.03 -12.05
CA LEU A 137 5.45 14.60 -10.79
C LEU A 137 4.29 15.08 -9.89
N PRO A 138 3.28 15.82 -10.39
CA PRO A 138 2.21 16.32 -9.53
C PRO A 138 1.35 15.24 -8.84
N PRO A 139 0.86 14.18 -9.51
CA PRO A 139 0.11 13.15 -8.83
C PRO A 139 0.96 12.39 -7.82
N MET A 140 2.24 12.12 -8.09
CA MET A 140 3.14 11.50 -7.11
C MET A 140 3.35 12.38 -5.87
N ALA A 141 3.52 13.69 -6.06
CA ALA A 141 3.72 14.65 -4.98
C ALA A 141 2.51 14.77 -4.05
N ILE A 142 1.30 14.45 -4.52
CA ILE A 142 0.07 14.44 -3.72
C ILE A 142 -0.20 13.04 -3.15
N PHE A 143 -0.09 12.01 -3.97
CA PHE A 143 -0.41 10.63 -3.60
C PHE A 143 0.45 10.12 -2.44
N PHE A 144 1.77 10.30 -2.51
CA PHE A 144 2.66 9.75 -1.49
C PHE A 144 2.44 10.36 -0.10
N PRO A 145 2.35 11.69 0.08
CA PRO A 145 2.04 12.27 1.39
C PRO A 145 0.68 11.82 1.94
N LEU A 146 -0.36 11.75 1.10
CA LEU A 146 -1.67 11.24 1.53
C LEU A 146 -1.59 9.78 1.96
N PHE A 147 -0.84 8.97 1.21
CA PHE A 147 -0.66 7.56 1.50
C PHE A 147 0.14 7.35 2.79
N THR A 148 1.23 8.10 3.01
CA THR A 148 2.00 8.10 4.26
C THR A 148 1.12 8.52 5.43
N LEU A 149 0.25 9.51 5.26
CA LEU A 149 -0.69 9.92 6.30
C LEU A 149 -1.71 8.81 6.63
N LEU A 150 -2.16 8.03 5.65
CA LEU A 150 -2.97 6.82 5.89
C LEU A 150 -2.17 5.72 6.60
N GLU A 151 -0.87 5.61 6.32
CA GLU A 151 0.05 4.70 7.00
C GLU A 151 0.19 5.06 8.47
N ASP A 152 0.44 6.34 8.76
CA ASP A 152 0.65 6.88 10.10
C ASP A 152 -0.60 6.76 10.97
N PHE A 153 -1.80 6.86 10.38
CA PHE A 153 -3.06 6.57 11.07
C PHE A 153 -3.31 5.07 11.32
N GLY A 154 -2.41 4.20 10.87
CA GLY A 154 -2.54 2.75 11.02
C GLY A 154 -3.65 2.14 10.16
N TYR A 155 -4.14 2.87 9.15
CA TYR A 155 -5.19 2.39 8.26
C TYR A 155 -4.69 1.27 7.35
N LEU A 156 -3.52 1.46 6.76
CA LEU A 156 -2.88 0.51 5.85
C LEU A 156 -2.58 -0.86 6.49
N PRO A 157 -2.02 -0.94 7.72
CA PRO A 157 -1.91 -2.19 8.46
C PRO A 157 -3.26 -2.92 8.66
N ARG A 158 -4.33 -2.18 8.98
CA ARG A 158 -5.69 -2.76 9.17
C ARG A 158 -6.26 -3.30 7.87
N VAL A 159 -6.05 -2.57 6.77
CA VAL A 159 -6.42 -2.99 5.41
C VAL A 159 -5.70 -4.27 4.99
N ALA A 160 -4.38 -4.33 5.19
CA ALA A 160 -3.59 -5.51 4.87
C ALA A 160 -4.09 -6.75 5.64
N PHE A 161 -4.44 -6.61 6.92
CA PHE A 161 -4.99 -7.70 7.72
C PHE A 161 -6.39 -8.14 7.25
N ASN A 162 -7.27 -7.20 6.92
CA ASN A 162 -8.61 -7.52 6.42
C ASN A 162 -8.56 -8.22 5.05
N LEU A 163 -7.63 -7.81 4.19
CA LEU A 163 -7.40 -8.40 2.87
C LEU A 163 -6.62 -9.73 2.93
N ASP A 164 -5.89 -10.02 4.01
CA ASP A 164 -5.09 -11.24 4.14
C ASP A 164 -5.94 -12.51 3.93
N SER A 165 -7.18 -12.55 4.43
CA SER A 165 -8.07 -13.70 4.22
C SER A 165 -8.47 -13.94 2.76
N LEU A 166 -8.52 -12.89 1.93
CA LEU A 166 -8.83 -12.98 0.51
C LEU A 166 -7.59 -13.39 -0.29
N PHE A 167 -6.44 -12.80 0.01
CA PHE A 167 -5.16 -13.14 -0.64
C PHE A 167 -4.69 -14.54 -0.24
N LYS A 168 -4.94 -14.99 0.98
CA LYS A 168 -4.64 -16.35 1.42
C LYS A 168 -5.40 -17.42 0.62
N LYS A 169 -6.62 -17.12 0.15
CA LYS A 169 -7.38 -18.02 -0.75
C LYS A 169 -6.76 -18.13 -2.14
N SER A 170 -6.07 -17.10 -2.62
CA SER A 170 -5.33 -17.11 -3.88
C SER A 170 -3.87 -17.55 -3.74
N GLY A 171 -3.43 -17.97 -2.53
CA GLY A 171 -2.06 -18.40 -2.26
C GLY A 171 -1.06 -17.24 -2.13
N ALA A 172 -1.56 -16.02 -1.92
CA ALA A 172 -0.80 -14.79 -1.77
C ALA A 172 -0.82 -14.28 -0.32
N HIS A 173 0.09 -13.36 -0.01
CA HIS A 173 0.23 -12.78 1.32
C HIS A 173 -0.47 -11.41 1.41
N GLY A 174 -1.07 -11.06 2.55
CA GLY A 174 -1.72 -9.76 2.77
C GLY A 174 -0.84 -8.53 2.48
N LYS A 175 0.50 -8.66 2.50
CA LYS A 175 1.42 -7.61 2.04
C LYS A 175 1.24 -7.26 0.55
N GLN A 176 0.86 -8.23 -0.30
CA GLN A 176 0.58 -8.01 -1.72
C GLN A 176 -0.62 -7.07 -1.92
N ALA A 177 -1.62 -7.16 -1.05
CA ALA A 177 -2.78 -6.29 -1.06
C ALA A 177 -2.41 -4.80 -0.99
N LEU A 178 -1.40 -4.48 -0.17
CA LEU A 178 -0.88 -3.13 -0.01
C LEU A 178 -0.18 -2.62 -1.28
N THR A 179 0.55 -3.52 -1.94
CA THR A 179 1.29 -3.17 -3.16
C THR A 179 0.34 -2.95 -4.34
N MET A 180 -0.68 -3.79 -4.47
CA MET A 180 -1.69 -3.68 -5.53
C MET A 180 -2.57 -2.44 -5.37
N SER A 181 -2.86 -2.01 -4.13
CA SER A 181 -3.59 -0.77 -3.92
C SER A 181 -2.77 0.47 -4.31
N MET A 182 -1.45 0.46 -4.10
CA MET A 182 -0.55 1.47 -4.65
C MET A 182 -0.46 1.39 -6.19
N GLY A 183 -0.38 0.17 -6.74
CA GLY A 183 -0.31 -0.08 -8.18
C GLY A 183 -1.50 0.45 -8.95
N PHE A 184 -2.71 0.38 -8.37
CA PHE A 184 -3.92 0.93 -8.98
C PHE A 184 -3.83 2.44 -9.28
N GLY A 185 -3.08 3.19 -8.47
CA GLY A 185 -2.80 4.60 -8.74
C GLY A 185 -1.62 4.80 -9.70
N CYS A 186 -0.50 4.12 -9.41
CA CYS A 186 0.69 4.16 -10.25
C CYS A 186 1.42 2.81 -10.21
N ASN A 187 1.42 2.09 -11.33
CA ASN A 187 2.06 0.77 -11.43
C ASN A 187 3.54 0.82 -11.03
N ALA A 188 4.27 1.90 -11.38
CA ALA A 188 5.66 2.04 -10.98
C ALA A 188 5.84 2.06 -9.45
N ALA A 189 4.95 2.77 -8.74
CA ALA A 189 4.96 2.78 -7.28
C ALA A 189 4.57 1.41 -6.71
N GLY A 190 3.55 0.76 -7.27
CA GLY A 190 3.12 -0.59 -6.87
C GLY A 190 4.24 -1.62 -7.02
N VAL A 191 4.94 -1.64 -8.15
CA VAL A 191 6.08 -2.52 -8.41
C VAL A 191 7.23 -2.25 -7.43
N VAL A 192 7.58 -1.00 -7.17
CA VAL A 192 8.63 -0.65 -6.17
C VAL A 192 8.22 -1.08 -4.76
N ALA A 193 6.94 -0.96 -4.42
CA ALA A 193 6.42 -1.35 -3.12
C ALA A 193 6.50 -2.86 -2.86
N THR A 194 6.56 -3.70 -3.89
CA THR A 194 6.72 -5.17 -3.74
C THR A 194 7.98 -5.59 -2.97
N ARG A 195 8.95 -4.68 -2.79
CA ARG A 195 10.14 -4.90 -1.96
C ARG A 195 9.83 -5.27 -0.50
N ILE A 196 8.63 -4.95 0.01
CA ILE A 196 8.19 -5.31 1.37
C ILE A 196 7.86 -6.80 1.54
N ILE A 197 7.75 -7.55 0.43
CA ILE A 197 7.43 -8.98 0.42
C ILE A 197 8.74 -9.77 0.55
N ASP A 198 8.85 -10.55 1.64
CA ASP A 198 10.08 -11.30 1.98
C ASP A 198 10.30 -12.50 1.06
N SER A 199 9.21 -13.18 0.68
CA SER A 199 9.25 -14.37 -0.18
C SER A 199 9.53 -13.96 -1.64
N PRO A 200 10.64 -14.42 -2.26
CA PRO A 200 10.98 -14.04 -3.62
C PRO A 200 9.96 -14.52 -4.65
N ARG A 201 9.29 -15.66 -4.40
CA ARG A 201 8.23 -16.18 -5.28
C ARG A 201 6.98 -15.29 -5.23
N GLU A 202 6.53 -14.93 -4.04
CA GLU A 202 5.36 -14.04 -3.86
C GLU A 202 5.65 -12.64 -4.35
N ARG A 203 6.87 -12.13 -4.16
CA ARG A 203 7.30 -10.85 -4.70
C ARG A 203 7.25 -10.83 -6.22
N LEU A 204 7.70 -11.89 -6.88
CA LEU A 204 7.65 -11.98 -8.34
C LEU A 204 6.19 -11.98 -8.85
N ILE A 205 5.31 -12.72 -8.18
CA ILE A 205 3.87 -12.72 -8.50
C ILE A 205 3.31 -11.30 -8.34
N ALA A 206 3.60 -10.64 -7.21
CA ALA A 206 3.15 -9.27 -6.95
C ALA A 206 3.65 -8.26 -7.99
N ILE A 207 4.90 -8.38 -8.47
CA ILE A 207 5.46 -7.52 -9.52
C ILE A 207 4.69 -7.71 -10.83
N ILE A 208 4.39 -8.96 -11.21
CA ILE A 208 3.70 -9.28 -12.48
C ILE A 208 2.22 -8.88 -12.42
N THR A 209 1.60 -8.91 -11.24
CA THR A 209 0.17 -8.61 -11.05
C THR A 209 -0.17 -7.14 -10.79
N ASN A 210 0.83 -6.26 -10.58
CA ASN A 210 0.64 -4.81 -10.40
C ASN A 210 0.48 -4.09 -11.74
#